data_AF-A0A660NRG8-F1
#
_entry.id   AF-A0A660NRG8-F1
#
_cell.length_a   1.000
_cell.length_b   1.000
_cell.length_c   1.000
_cell.angle_alpha   90.00
_cell.angle_beta   90.00
_cell.angle_gamma   90.00
#
_symmetry.space_group_name_H-M   'P 1'
#
loop_
_entity.id
_entity.type
_entity.pdbx_description
1 polymer ?
#
loop_
_entity_poly.entity_id
_entity_poly.type
_entity_poly.pdbx_seq_one_letter_code
_entity_poly.pdbx_strand_id
1 'polypeptide(L)'
;IHVATQLCNTIDSIKATARNAKIVAMGDFNDYADDKSLQKIYEHGMTNISRNATGRNGAKGTYRYQGEWGSLDQILVSTNLVPKVQQCRINDAPFLLEEDTKYGGVKPRRFYNGMRYNGGFSDHLPLIFDLLY
;
A
#
# COMPACT_ATOMS: atom_id res chain seq x y z
N ILE A 1 5.67 -0.70 15.75
CA ILE A 1 7.03 -0.18 16.05
C ILE A 1 8.14 -1.23 15.94
N HIS A 2 8.08 -2.39 16.60
CA HIS A 2 9.17 -3.38 16.54
C HIS A 2 9.47 -3.86 15.10
N VAL A 3 8.44 -4.21 14.33
CA VAL A 3 8.58 -4.62 12.92
C VAL A 3 9.19 -3.51 12.05
N ALA A 4 8.74 -2.27 12.22
CA ALA A 4 9.32 -1.10 11.54
C ALA A 4 10.82 -0.94 11.85
N THR A 5 11.23 -1.12 13.11
CA THR A 5 12.66 -1.12 13.49
C THR A 5 13.45 -2.20 12.75
N GLN A 6 12.90 -3.42 12.61
CA GLN A 6 13.58 -4.48 11.88
C GLN A 6 13.73 -4.16 10.38
N LEU A 7 12.71 -3.54 9.78
CA LEU A 7 12.78 -3.06 8.41
C LEU A 7 13.85 -1.96 8.27
N CYS A 8 13.90 -0.99 9.18
CA CYS A 8 14.93 0.04 9.22
C CYS A 8 16.35 -0.56 9.32
N ASN A 9 16.57 -1.51 10.22
CA ASN A 9 17.86 -2.19 10.35
C ASN A 9 18.29 -2.88 9.04
N THR A 10 17.33 -3.47 8.32
CA THR A 10 17.57 -4.10 7.02
C THR A 10 17.94 -3.07 5.96
N ILE A 11 17.22 -1.95 5.90
CA ILE A 11 17.50 -0.82 5.00
C ILE A 11 18.91 -0.26 5.26
N ASP A 12 19.25 -0.03 6.52
CA ASP A 12 20.56 0.52 6.91
C ASP A 12 21.69 -0.44 6.57
N SER A 13 21.49 -1.74 6.81
CA SER A 13 22.46 -2.78 6.43
C SER A 13 22.73 -2.79 4.93
N ILE A 14 21.69 -2.68 4.09
CA ILE A 14 21.85 -2.62 2.63
C ILE A 14 22.61 -1.35 2.22
N LYS A 15 22.25 -0.20 2.80
CA LYS A 15 22.90 1.09 2.51
C LYS A 15 24.36 1.14 2.97
N ALA A 16 24.71 0.43 4.03
CA ALA A 16 26.09 0.29 4.49
C ALA A 16 26.97 -0.45 3.46
N THR A 17 26.43 -1.46 2.79
CA THR A 17 27.15 -2.19 1.72
C THR A 17 27.12 -1.45 0.38
N ALA A 18 26.00 -0.80 0.05
CA ALA A 18 25.81 -0.07 -1.20
C ALA A 18 25.12 1.28 -0.94
N ARG A 19 25.92 2.34 -0.79
CA ARG A 19 25.44 3.69 -0.41
C ARG A 19 24.34 4.25 -1.33
N ASN A 20 24.32 3.84 -2.59
CA ASN A 20 23.34 4.26 -3.61
C ASN A 20 22.35 3.14 -3.98
N ALA A 21 22.13 2.15 -3.10
CA ALA A 21 21.15 1.10 -3.32
C ALA A 21 19.77 1.70 -3.63
N LYS A 22 19.09 1.13 -4.62
CA LYS A 22 17.69 1.42 -4.95
C LYS A 22 16.84 0.38 -4.24
N ILE A 23 16.07 0.80 -3.25
CA ILE A 23 15.31 -0.10 -2.37
C ILE A 23 13.82 0.16 -2.59
N VAL A 24 13.05 -0.92 -2.66
CA VAL A 24 11.58 -0.91 -2.60
C VAL A 24 11.16 -1.78 -1.43
N ALA A 25 10.36 -1.24 -0.53
CA ALA A 25 9.69 -1.97 0.54
C ALA A 25 8.18 -1.83 0.33
N MET A 26 7.48 -2.94 0.16
CA MET A 26 6.06 -2.94 -0.17
C MET A 26 5.30 -4.09 0.48
N GLY A 27 4.00 -3.88 0.73
CA GLY A 27 3.10 -4.90 1.26
C GLY A 27 2.04 -4.28 2.18
N ASP A 28 1.30 -5.13 2.88
CA ASP A 28 0.38 -4.71 3.95
C ASP A 28 1.17 -4.39 5.23
N PHE A 29 1.18 -3.11 5.62
CA PHE A 29 1.89 -2.64 6.80
C PHE A 29 0.98 -2.63 8.04
N ASN A 30 -0.35 -2.80 7.87
CA ASN A 30 -1.35 -2.58 8.92
C ASN A 30 -1.23 -1.22 9.63
N ASP A 31 -0.62 -0.23 8.97
CA ASP A 31 -0.40 1.11 9.48
C ASP A 31 -0.69 2.12 8.36
N TYR A 32 -1.23 3.28 8.73
CA TYR A 32 -1.49 4.39 7.85
C TYR A 32 -0.22 5.21 7.59
N ALA A 33 -0.24 6.00 6.51
CA ALA A 33 0.91 6.79 6.08
C ALA A 33 1.45 7.77 7.14
N ASP A 34 0.62 8.16 8.11
CA ASP A 34 0.95 9.10 9.20
C ASP A 34 1.28 8.42 10.52
N ASP A 35 1.17 7.09 10.61
CA ASP A 35 1.48 6.36 11.83
C ASP A 35 2.98 6.38 12.15
N LYS A 36 3.29 6.27 13.44
CA LYS A 36 4.66 6.38 13.99
C LYS A 36 5.63 5.37 13.38
N SER A 37 5.15 4.19 12.97
CA SER A 37 5.96 3.17 12.30
C SER A 37 6.43 3.64 10.92
N LEU A 38 5.56 4.26 10.14
CA LEU A 38 5.88 4.79 8.82
C LEU A 38 6.78 6.01 8.92
N GLN A 39 6.48 6.94 9.84
CA GLN A 39 7.33 8.10 10.10
C GLN A 39 8.78 7.69 10.42
N LYS A 40 8.94 6.66 11.27
CA LYS A 40 10.27 6.08 11.56
C LYS A 40 10.95 5.56 10.29
N ILE A 41 10.23 4.88 9.39
CA ILE A 41 10.85 4.35 8.15
C ILE A 41 11.24 5.51 7.22
N TYR A 42 10.50 6.62 7.21
CA TYR A 42 10.83 7.80 6.41
C TYR A 42 12.16 8.44 6.85
N GLU A 43 12.43 8.48 8.16
CA GLU A 43 13.71 8.97 8.72
C GLU A 43 14.92 8.18 8.21
N HIS A 44 14.73 6.93 7.79
CA HIS A 44 15.76 6.07 7.19
C HIS A 44 15.89 6.25 5.67
N GLY A 45 15.47 7.40 5.13
CA GLY A 45 15.64 7.76 3.72
C GLY A 45 14.80 6.91 2.78
N MET A 46 13.55 6.67 3.18
CA MET A 46 12.51 6.03 2.38
C MET A 46 11.36 7.03 2.18
N THR A 47 10.65 6.91 1.06
CA THR A 47 9.53 7.79 0.71
C THR A 47 8.34 6.93 0.32
N ASN A 48 7.20 7.15 0.97
CA ASN A 48 5.95 6.47 0.63
C ASN A 48 5.35 7.07 -0.64
N ILE A 49 5.35 6.30 -1.73
CA ILE A 49 4.81 6.71 -3.03
C ILE A 49 3.34 6.35 -3.20
N SER A 50 2.78 5.49 -2.32
CA SER A 50 1.37 5.09 -2.34
C SER A 50 0.47 5.95 -1.46
N ARG A 51 1.02 6.94 -0.72
CA ARG A 51 0.29 7.80 0.23
C ARG A 51 -1.02 8.37 -0.35
N ASN A 52 -0.98 8.81 -1.60
CA ASN A 52 -2.12 9.42 -2.29
C ASN A 52 -2.67 8.54 -3.42
N ALA A 53 -2.32 7.24 -3.44
CA ALA A 53 -2.75 6.34 -4.49
C ALA A 53 -4.28 6.14 -4.43
N THR A 54 -4.92 6.24 -5.59
CA THR A 54 -6.35 5.97 -5.77
C THR A 54 -6.56 5.08 -6.98
N GLY A 55 -7.76 4.50 -7.08
CA GLY A 55 -8.20 3.72 -8.22
C GLY A 55 -9.07 4.53 -9.18
N ARG A 56 -9.40 3.95 -10.34
CA ARG A 56 -10.19 4.60 -11.40
C ARG A 56 -11.67 4.21 -11.39
N ASN A 57 -12.04 3.18 -10.64
CA ASN A 57 -13.37 2.59 -10.53
C ASN A 57 -13.99 2.80 -9.14
N GLY A 58 -13.51 3.82 -8.41
CA GLY A 58 -14.13 4.28 -7.15
C GLY A 58 -13.35 3.92 -5.88
N ALA A 59 -12.24 3.15 -5.98
CA ALA A 59 -11.39 2.91 -4.83
C ALA A 59 -10.63 4.16 -4.40
N LYS A 60 -10.71 4.52 -3.12
CA LYS A 60 -9.95 5.64 -2.51
C LYS A 60 -8.90 5.18 -1.52
N GLY A 61 -8.77 3.87 -1.34
CA GLY A 61 -7.83 3.21 -0.45
C GLY A 61 -7.72 1.73 -0.80
N THR A 62 -6.73 1.04 -0.24
CA THR A 62 -6.48 -0.37 -0.57
C THR A 62 -7.47 -1.29 0.11
N TYR A 63 -8.14 -0.86 1.17
CA TYR A 63 -9.20 -1.63 1.82
C TYR A 63 -10.37 -0.73 2.21
N ARG A 64 -11.54 -1.32 2.46
CA ARG A 64 -12.75 -0.60 2.87
C ARG A 64 -13.41 -1.25 4.07
N TYR A 65 -13.66 -0.48 5.13
CA TYR A 65 -14.31 -0.93 6.36
C TYR A 65 -15.41 0.03 6.79
N GLN A 66 -16.61 -0.50 7.03
CA GLN A 66 -17.80 0.27 7.42
C GLN A 66 -18.09 1.51 6.55
N GLY A 67 -17.88 1.39 5.23
CA GLY A 67 -18.09 2.48 4.28
C GLY A 67 -16.89 3.39 4.07
N GLU A 68 -15.89 3.34 4.95
CA GLU A 68 -14.70 4.17 4.88
C GLU A 68 -13.54 3.47 4.17
N TRP A 69 -12.86 4.21 3.30
CA TRP A 69 -11.65 3.75 2.64
C TRP A 69 -10.43 4.03 3.50
N GLY A 70 -9.53 3.07 3.58
CA GLY A 70 -8.20 3.26 4.17
C GLY A 70 -7.12 2.60 3.32
N SER A 71 -5.87 2.92 3.63
CA SER A 71 -4.69 2.37 2.92
C SER A 71 -3.71 1.83 3.95
N LEU A 72 -3.77 0.52 4.21
CA LEU A 72 -2.83 -0.20 5.07
C LEU A 72 -1.64 -0.73 4.27
N ASP A 73 -1.87 -1.02 3.00
CA ASP A 73 -0.80 -1.39 2.08
C ASP A 73 0.00 -0.16 1.68
N GLN A 74 1.32 -0.30 1.69
CA GLN A 74 2.25 0.78 1.41
C GLN A 74 3.28 0.35 0.38
N ILE A 75 3.74 1.28 -0.45
CA ILE A 75 4.95 1.15 -1.26
C ILE A 75 5.87 2.29 -0.88
N LEU A 76 7.01 1.94 -0.27
CA LEU A 76 8.08 2.85 0.05
C LEU A 76 9.27 2.59 -0.87
N VAL A 77 9.86 3.67 -1.39
CA VAL A 77 11.07 3.61 -2.20
C VAL A 77 12.18 4.43 -1.57
N SER A 78 13.44 4.05 -1.77
CA SER A 78 14.56 4.88 -1.34
C SER A 78 14.55 6.23 -2.06
N THR A 79 14.99 7.31 -1.38
CA THR A 79 14.91 8.68 -1.91
C THR A 79 15.55 8.86 -3.30
N ASN A 80 16.64 8.13 -3.57
CA ASN A 80 17.33 8.14 -4.87
C ASN A 80 16.57 7.41 -5.99
N LEU A 81 15.53 6.62 -5.67
CA LEU A 81 14.67 5.95 -6.64
C LEU A 81 13.42 6.77 -6.98
N VAL A 82 13.01 7.71 -6.11
CA VAL A 82 11.81 8.57 -6.31
C VAL A 82 11.77 9.24 -7.69
N PRO A 83 12.86 9.85 -8.22
CA PRO A 83 12.81 10.51 -9.54
C PRO A 83 12.52 9.57 -10.72
N LYS A 84 12.61 8.24 -10.51
CA LYS A 84 12.28 7.24 -11.51
C LYS A 84 10.84 6.72 -11.40
N VAL A 85 10.09 7.08 -10.36
CA VAL A 85 8.69 6.66 -10.20
C VAL A 85 7.79 7.49 -11.11
N GLN A 86 7.08 6.85 -12.03
CA GLN A 86 6.13 7.53 -12.93
C GLN A 86 4.77 7.70 -12.28
N GLN A 87 4.25 6.63 -11.70
CA GLN A 87 2.93 6.60 -11.10
C GLN A 87 2.85 5.51 -10.03
N CYS A 88 1.97 5.73 -9.07
CA CYS A 88 1.51 4.72 -8.13
C CYS A 88 -0.02 4.81 -8.05
N ARG A 89 -0.71 3.69 -8.17
CA ARG A 89 -2.18 3.62 -8.21
C ARG A 89 -2.69 2.37 -7.52
N ILE A 90 -3.95 2.40 -7.14
CA ILE A 90 -4.68 1.22 -6.68
C ILE A 90 -5.24 0.52 -7.92
N ASN A 91 -5.01 -0.79 -8.03
CA ASN A 91 -5.64 -1.61 -9.05
C ASN A 91 -7.05 -2.01 -8.60
N ASP A 92 -8.02 -1.22 -9.00
CA ASP A 92 -9.43 -1.44 -8.68
C ASP A 92 -10.21 -1.96 -9.88
N ALA A 93 -9.62 -2.93 -10.59
CA ALA A 93 -10.26 -3.57 -11.73
C ALA A 93 -11.67 -4.06 -11.35
N PRO A 94 -12.70 -3.91 -12.23
CA PRO A 94 -14.08 -4.20 -11.87
C PRO A 94 -14.34 -5.59 -11.27
N PHE A 95 -13.57 -6.61 -11.65
CA PHE A 95 -13.71 -7.96 -11.10
C PHE A 95 -13.20 -8.09 -9.64
N LEU A 96 -12.34 -7.17 -9.18
CA LEU A 96 -11.85 -7.09 -7.81
C LEU A 96 -12.81 -6.31 -6.89
N LEU A 97 -13.85 -5.70 -7.46
CA LEU A 97 -14.82 -4.88 -6.74
C LEU A 97 -16.21 -5.54 -6.74
N GLU A 98 -17.00 -5.15 -5.76
CA GLU A 98 -18.45 -5.40 -5.72
C GLU A 98 -19.17 -4.16 -5.17
N GLU A 99 -20.47 -4.03 -5.46
CA GLU A 99 -21.29 -2.96 -4.90
C GLU A 99 -21.37 -3.08 -3.37
N ASP A 100 -21.23 -1.95 -2.67
CA ASP A 100 -21.51 -1.88 -1.23
C ASP A 100 -22.97 -1.46 -1.02
N THR A 101 -23.88 -2.44 -0.99
CA THR A 101 -25.32 -2.18 -0.82
C THR A 101 -25.69 -1.59 0.55
N LYS A 102 -24.78 -1.62 1.54
CA LYS A 102 -25.03 -1.09 2.89
C LYS A 102 -24.60 0.37 3.02
N TYR A 103 -23.42 0.71 2.52
CA TYR A 103 -22.83 2.05 2.67
C TYR A 103 -22.74 2.84 1.35
N GLY A 104 -23.21 2.27 0.24
CA GLY A 104 -23.14 2.85 -1.10
C GLY A 104 -21.73 2.79 -1.72
N GLY A 105 -21.68 2.92 -3.04
CA GLY A 105 -20.43 2.86 -3.81
C GLY A 105 -19.92 1.43 -3.99
N VAL A 106 -18.60 1.25 -4.00
CA VAL A 106 -17.93 -0.04 -4.26
C VAL A 106 -17.03 -0.44 -3.12
N LYS A 107 -16.79 -1.73 -2.94
CA LYS A 107 -15.85 -2.29 -1.96
C LYS A 107 -15.03 -3.41 -2.59
N PRO A 108 -13.88 -3.79 -2.00
CA PRO A 108 -13.16 -4.97 -2.42
C PRO A 108 -14.05 -6.20 -2.36
N ARG A 109 -14.04 -7.01 -3.41
CA ARG A 109 -14.79 -8.27 -3.48
C ARG A 109 -14.05 -9.30 -2.66
N ARG A 110 -14.42 -9.40 -1.38
CA ARG A 110 -13.78 -10.26 -0.38
C ARG A 110 -14.02 -11.74 -0.70
N PHE A 111 -13.09 -12.62 -0.34
CA PHE A 111 -13.28 -14.07 -0.48
C PHE A 111 -14.34 -14.60 0.50
N TYR A 112 -14.32 -14.11 1.74
CA TYR A 112 -15.36 -14.32 2.77
C TYR A 112 -15.94 -13.01 3.29
N ASN A 113 -17.23 -13.04 3.59
CA ASN A 113 -17.94 -12.01 4.34
C ASN A 113 -18.39 -12.62 5.68
N GLY A 114 -17.58 -12.44 6.73
CA GLY A 114 -17.74 -13.18 7.97
C GLY A 114 -17.61 -14.69 7.73
N MET A 115 -18.60 -15.47 8.13
CA MET A 115 -18.63 -16.92 7.88
C MET A 115 -19.20 -17.30 6.50
N ARG A 116 -19.61 -16.33 5.67
CA ARG A 116 -20.23 -16.57 4.37
C ARG A 116 -19.20 -16.50 3.25
N TYR A 117 -19.06 -17.56 2.46
CA TYR A 117 -18.29 -17.51 1.22
C TYR A 117 -18.91 -16.50 0.24
N ASN A 118 -18.08 -15.69 -0.41
CA ASN A 118 -18.52 -14.60 -1.28
C ASN A 118 -17.98 -14.70 -2.72
N GLY A 119 -17.12 -15.69 -3.01
CA GLY A 119 -16.56 -15.89 -4.36
C GLY A 119 -15.76 -14.71 -4.89
N GLY A 120 -15.19 -13.91 -3.99
CA GLY A 120 -14.26 -12.84 -4.32
C GLY A 120 -12.80 -13.31 -4.24
N PHE A 121 -11.90 -12.36 -3.97
CA PHE A 121 -10.45 -12.56 -4.01
C PHE A 121 -9.79 -12.16 -2.70
N SER A 122 -9.98 -10.91 -2.29
CA SER A 122 -9.29 -10.29 -1.16
C SER A 122 -10.10 -9.13 -0.62
N ASP A 123 -9.93 -8.80 0.65
CA ASP A 123 -10.41 -7.55 1.23
C ASP A 123 -9.45 -6.38 1.03
N HIS A 124 -8.29 -6.62 0.43
CA HIS A 124 -7.32 -5.63 -0.01
C HIS A 124 -7.23 -5.58 -1.54
N LEU A 125 -7.07 -4.38 -2.09
CA LEU A 125 -6.81 -4.09 -3.49
C LEU A 125 -5.30 -3.92 -3.71
N PRO A 126 -4.74 -4.42 -4.83
CA PRO A 126 -3.32 -4.30 -5.10
C PRO A 126 -2.88 -2.84 -5.31
N LEU A 127 -1.67 -2.51 -4.87
CA LEU A 127 -0.94 -1.33 -5.31
C LEU A 127 -0.05 -1.68 -6.51
N ILE A 128 -0.03 -0.79 -7.50
CA ILE A 128 0.84 -0.90 -8.68
C ILE A 128 1.63 0.40 -8.81
N PHE A 129 2.92 0.28 -9.10
CA PHE A 129 3.76 1.42 -9.47
C PHE A 129 4.61 1.11 -10.69
N ASP A 130 4.92 2.14 -11.47
CA ASP A 130 5.69 2.04 -12.71
C ASP A 130 6.99 2.86 -12.58
N LEU A 131 8.09 2.32 -13.09
CA LEU A 131 9.40 2.97 -13.12
C LEU A 131 9.77 3.43 -14.53
N LEU A 132 10.43 4.58 -14.65
CA LEU A 132 11.14 5.01 -15.84
C LEU A 132 12.34 4.10 -16.07
N TYR A 133 12.37 3.46 -17.24
CA TYR A 133 13.56 2.82 -17.79
C TYR A 133 14.62 3.88 -18.12
#